data_AF-A0A949RXQ1-F1
#
_entry.id   AF-A0A949RXQ1-F1
#
_cell.length_a   1.000
_cell.length_b   1.000
_cell.length_c   1.000
_cell.angle_alpha   90.00
_cell.angle_beta   90.00
_cell.angle_gamma   90.00
#
_symmetry.space_group_name_H-M   'P 1'
#
loop_
_entity.id
_entity.type
_entity.pdbx_description
1 polymer ?
#
loop_
_entity_poly.entity_id
_entity_poly.type
_entity_poly.pdbx_seq_one_letter_code
_entity_poly.pdbx_strand_id
1 'polypeptide(L)'
;MSLNETINTVLILKDKLKHIWTYTSRTWARKAIDEWSLLAKTLNYSVVNKFANMLTKYRYGILNHCDYKIHTSKLEGVNNKIKVIKRKAYGFHDERYFSLKIIQAFAN
;
A
#
# COMPACT_ATOMS: atom_id res chain seq x y z
N MET A 1 -20.75 18.30 21.07
CA MET A 1 -19.78 17.34 21.65
C MET A 1 -19.38 16.21 20.70
N SER A 2 -20.23 15.78 19.77
CA SER A 2 -19.98 14.65 18.84
C SER A 2 -18.81 14.80 17.84
N LEU A 3 -18.45 16.03 17.45
CA LEU A 3 -17.36 16.26 16.49
C LEU A 3 -15.98 15.92 17.08
N ASN A 4 -15.78 16.21 18.37
CA ASN A 4 -14.50 15.97 19.04
C ASN A 4 -14.26 14.46 19.25
N GLU A 5 -15.31 13.71 19.57
CA GLU A 5 -15.28 12.25 19.68
C GLU A 5 -15.00 11.59 18.33
N THR A 6 -15.61 12.10 17.24
CA THR A 6 -15.39 11.60 15.89
C THR A 6 -13.93 11.80 15.46
N ILE A 7 -13.39 13.00 15.64
CA ILE A 7 -12.00 13.32 15.31
C ILE A 7 -11.03 12.47 16.13
N ASN A 8 -11.27 12.35 17.45
CA ASN A 8 -10.45 11.54 18.34
C ASN A 8 -10.42 10.06 17.89
N THR A 9 -11.58 9.51 17.51
CA THR A 9 -11.67 8.12 17.08
C THR A 9 -10.96 7.86 15.74
N VAL A 10 -11.06 8.80 14.80
CA VAL A 10 -10.31 8.73 13.53
C VAL A 10 -8.80 8.85 13.76
N LEU A 11 -8.36 9.68 14.72
CA LEU A 11 -6.95 9.77 15.11
C LEU A 11 -6.44 8.45 15.69
N ILE A 12 -7.22 7.80 16.56
CA ILE A 12 -6.88 6.46 17.11
C ILE A 12 -6.75 5.43 15.97
N LEU A 13 -7.68 5.43 15.01
CA LEU A 13 -7.60 4.52 13.85
C LEU A 13 -6.36 4.80 13.00
N LYS A 14 -6.00 6.06 12.77
CA LYS A 14 -4.80 6.45 12.03
C LYS A 14 -3.53 5.94 12.73
N ASP A 15 -3.45 6.06 14.05
CA ASP A 15 -2.26 5.61 14.79
C ASP A 15 -2.15 4.09 14.83
N LYS A 16 -3.29 3.38 15.03
CA LYS A 16 -3.34 1.91 14.89
C LYS A 16 -2.92 1.44 13.49
N LEU A 17 -3.31 2.16 12.44
CA LEU A 17 -2.94 1.85 11.07
C LEU A 17 -1.42 1.98 10.84
N LYS A 18 -0.78 3.02 11.39
CA LYS A 18 0.68 3.17 11.30
C LYS A 18 1.41 2.00 11.97
N HIS A 19 0.89 1.52 13.09
CA HIS A 19 1.47 0.41 13.83
C HIS A 19 1.44 -0.93 13.06
N ILE A 20 0.51 -1.09 12.09
CA ILE A 20 0.47 -2.30 11.24
C ILE A 20 1.79 -2.48 10.48
N TRP A 21 2.44 -1.39 10.07
CA TRP A 21 3.70 -1.42 9.32
C TRP A 21 4.93 -1.71 10.17
N THR A 22 4.82 -1.74 11.50
CA THR A 22 5.94 -2.07 12.40
C THR A 22 6.02 -3.56 12.74
N TYR A 23 5.01 -4.36 12.39
CA TYR A 23 5.00 -5.79 12.67
C TYR A 23 5.97 -6.55 11.77
N THR A 24 6.86 -7.33 12.40
CA THR A 24 7.77 -8.28 11.73
C THR A 24 7.15 -9.67 11.57
N SER A 25 6.12 -9.99 12.36
CA SER A 25 5.46 -11.30 12.33
C SER A 25 4.16 -11.23 11.53
N ARG A 26 4.04 -12.10 10.51
CA ARG A 26 2.88 -12.21 9.64
C ARG A 26 1.58 -12.48 10.40
N THR A 27 1.63 -13.28 11.46
CA THR A 27 0.44 -13.62 12.27
C THR A 27 -0.07 -12.43 13.06
N TRP A 28 0.83 -11.66 13.67
CA TRP A 28 0.51 -10.43 14.39
C TRP A 28 0.01 -9.33 13.46
N ALA A 29 0.64 -9.14 12.31
CA ALA A 29 0.18 -8.19 11.29
C ALA A 29 -1.23 -8.53 10.79
N ARG A 30 -1.53 -9.82 10.55
CA ARG A 30 -2.88 -10.27 10.17
C ARG A 30 -3.90 -9.91 11.24
N LYS A 31 -3.61 -10.26 12.50
CA LYS A 31 -4.50 -9.97 13.63
C LYS A 31 -4.75 -8.46 13.77
N ALA A 32 -3.72 -7.64 13.62
CA ALA A 32 -3.85 -6.19 13.68
C ALA A 32 -4.71 -5.61 12.53
N ILE A 33 -4.59 -6.14 11.31
CA ILE A 33 -5.44 -5.73 10.17
C ILE A 33 -6.90 -6.13 10.41
N ASP A 34 -7.15 -7.32 10.95
CA ASP A 34 -8.49 -7.82 11.25
C ASP A 34 -9.15 -6.99 12.36
N GLU A 35 -8.42 -6.71 13.45
CA GLU A 35 -8.87 -5.83 14.55
C GLU A 35 -9.14 -4.40 14.05
N TRP A 36 -8.25 -3.86 13.21
CA TRP A 36 -8.44 -2.54 12.63
C TRP A 36 -9.68 -2.49 11.75
N SER A 37 -9.91 -3.51 10.93
CA SER A 37 -11.08 -3.60 10.05
C SER A 37 -12.39 -3.75 10.83
N LEU A 38 -12.37 -4.46 11.96
CA LEU A 38 -13.51 -4.56 12.86
C LEU A 38 -13.84 -3.20 13.50
N LEU A 39 -12.84 -2.51 14.05
CA LEU A 39 -13.00 -1.18 14.64
C LEU A 39 -13.49 -0.16 13.59
N ALA A 40 -12.94 -0.19 12.39
CA ALA A 40 -13.37 0.65 11.27
C ALA A 40 -14.86 0.46 10.95
N LYS A 41 -15.32 -0.80 10.91
CA LYS A 41 -16.73 -1.16 10.64
C LYS A 41 -17.69 -0.73 11.75
N THR A 42 -17.26 -0.78 13.02
CA THR A 42 -18.10 -0.35 14.14
C THR A 42 -18.44 1.15 14.11
N LEU A 43 -17.64 1.97 13.42
CA LEU A 43 -17.88 3.41 13.33
C LEU A 43 -18.92 3.81 12.28
N ASN A 44 -19.35 2.89 11.42
CA ASN A 44 -20.37 3.12 10.38
C ASN A 44 -20.15 4.33 9.45
N TYR A 45 -18.92 4.86 9.37
CA TYR A 45 -18.58 5.90 8.41
C TYR A 45 -18.28 5.29 7.03
N SER A 46 -19.02 5.72 6.02
CA SER A 46 -18.85 5.24 4.62
C SER A 46 -17.40 5.34 4.13
N VAL A 47 -16.69 6.41 4.46
CA VAL A 47 -15.29 6.63 4.05
C VAL A 47 -14.34 5.63 4.72
N VAL A 48 -14.49 5.42 6.02
CA VAL A 48 -13.66 4.50 6.81
C VAL A 48 -13.94 3.05 6.41
N ASN A 49 -15.20 2.70 6.15
CA ASN A 49 -15.60 1.39 5.64
C ASN A 49 -15.02 1.09 4.26
N LYS A 50 -15.03 2.07 3.33
CA LYS A 50 -14.37 1.93 2.03
C LYS A 50 -12.87 1.66 2.19
N PHE A 51 -12.22 2.38 3.10
CA PHE A 51 -10.80 2.16 3.37
C PHE A 51 -10.55 0.77 4.00
N ALA A 52 -11.38 0.31 4.93
CA ALA A 52 -11.28 -1.03 5.51
C ALA A 52 -11.42 -2.14 4.46
N ASN A 53 -12.35 -1.98 3.52
CA ASN A 53 -12.51 -2.92 2.41
C ASN A 53 -11.28 -2.93 1.50
N MET A 54 -10.71 -1.76 1.19
CA MET A 54 -9.46 -1.64 0.46
C MET A 54 -8.30 -2.33 1.21
N LEU A 55 -8.14 -2.03 2.50
CA LEU A 55 -7.09 -2.62 3.35
C LEU A 55 -7.20 -4.15 3.40
N THR A 56 -8.41 -4.67 3.56
CA THR A 56 -8.70 -6.11 3.55
C THR A 56 -8.39 -6.76 2.21
N LYS A 57 -8.66 -6.07 1.09
CA LYS A 57 -8.34 -6.54 -0.27
C LYS A 57 -6.83 -6.63 -0.50
N TYR A 58 -6.07 -5.63 -0.04
CA TYR A 58 -4.61 -5.57 -0.21
C TYR A 58 -3.81 -6.19 0.95
N ARG A 59 -4.47 -6.84 1.92
CA ARG A 59 -3.83 -7.44 3.10
C ARG A 59 -2.67 -8.37 2.75
N TYR A 60 -2.77 -9.10 1.63
CA TYR A 60 -1.71 -9.99 1.18
C TYR A 60 -0.38 -9.25 0.94
N GLY A 61 -0.40 -8.05 0.35
CA GLY A 61 0.80 -7.25 0.13
C GLY A 61 1.43 -6.75 1.44
N ILE A 62 0.58 -6.38 2.41
CA ILE A 62 1.02 -5.96 3.75
C ILE A 62 1.66 -7.13 4.49
N LEU A 63 1.05 -8.32 4.44
CA LEU A 63 1.59 -9.53 5.05
C LEU A 63 2.91 -9.98 4.43
N ASN A 64 3.07 -9.81 3.11
CA ASN A 64 4.33 -10.12 2.44
C ASN A 64 5.46 -9.16 2.82
N HIS A 65 5.15 -7.93 3.25
CA HIS A 65 6.14 -7.00 3.77
C HIS A 65 6.75 -7.47 5.10
N CYS A 66 6.02 -8.27 5.89
CA CYS A 66 6.54 -8.86 7.12
C CYS A 66 7.63 -9.91 6.83
N ASP A 67 7.41 -10.75 5.81
CA ASP A 67 8.34 -11.83 5.46
C ASP A 67 9.53 -11.31 4.64
N TYR A 68 9.27 -10.34 3.76
CA TYR A 68 10.29 -9.70 2.94
C TYR A 68 10.24 -8.20 3.18
N LYS A 69 11.27 -7.66 3.86
CA LYS A 69 11.52 -6.21 3.97
C LYS A 69 11.92 -5.63 2.60
N ILE A 70 11.05 -5.74 1.61
CA ILE A 70 11.23 -5.12 0.30
C ILE A 70 10.97 -3.64 0.53
N HIS A 71 12.06 -2.88 0.63
CA HIS A 71 11.99 -1.43 0.63
C HIS A 71 11.32 -0.96 -0.66
N THR A 72 10.21 -0.24 -0.55
CA THR A 72 9.52 0.39 -1.69
C THR A 72 10.45 1.30 -2.48
N SER A 73 11.51 1.82 -1.85
CA SER A 73 12.53 2.70 -2.46
C SER A 73 13.17 2.10 -3.72
N LYS A 74 13.50 0.79 -3.73
CA LYS A 74 14.05 0.15 -4.93
C LYS A 74 13.00 0.05 -6.05
N LEU A 75 11.76 -0.26 -5.68
CA LEU A 75 10.64 -0.42 -6.60
C LEU A 75 10.20 0.93 -7.19
N GLU A 76 10.23 1.99 -6.39
CA GLU A 76 10.05 3.38 -6.82
C GLU A 76 11.16 3.83 -7.77
N GLY A 77 12.41 3.48 -7.48
CA GLY A 77 13.55 3.74 -8.38
C GLY A 77 13.35 3.10 -9.75
N VAL A 78 12.95 1.82 -9.77
CA VAL A 78 12.62 1.08 -11.00
C VAL A 78 11.46 1.77 -11.74
N ASN A 79 10.35 2.07 -11.05
CA ASN A 79 9.19 2.74 -11.63
C ASN A 79 9.54 4.13 -12.21
N ASN A 80 10.38 4.89 -11.53
CA ASN A 80 10.83 6.20 -12.01
C ASN A 80 11.69 6.06 -13.28
N LYS A 81 12.61 5.09 -13.34
CA LYS A 81 13.42 4.82 -14.53
C LYS A 81 12.54 4.39 -15.72
N ILE A 82 11.54 3.53 -15.51
CA ILE A 82 10.55 3.15 -16.53
C ILE A 82 9.75 4.37 -17.02
N LYS A 83 9.27 5.23 -16.10
CA LYS A 83 8.59 6.49 -16.46
C LYS A 83 9.48 7.43 -17.27
N VAL A 84 10.78 7.48 -17.01
CA VAL A 84 11.74 8.27 -17.80
C VAL A 84 11.91 7.68 -19.20
N ILE A 85 12.04 6.36 -19.34
CA ILE A 85 12.14 5.68 -20.65
C ILE A 85 10.90 5.99 -21.50
N LYS A 86 9.69 5.85 -20.91
CA LYS A 86 8.44 6.18 -21.57
C LYS A 86 8.37 7.64 -22.01
N ARG A 87 8.80 8.59 -21.15
CA ARG A 87 8.82 10.03 -21.47
C ARG A 87 9.81 10.38 -22.57
N LYS A 88 11.02 9.80 -22.56
CA LYS A 88 12.05 10.04 -23.59
C LYS A 88 11.60 9.57 -24.98
N ALA A 89 10.78 8.52 -25.04
CA ALA A 89 10.25 8.00 -26.29
C ALA A 89 8.99 8.74 -26.79
N TYR A 90 8.44 9.70 -26.02
CA TYR A 90 7.12 10.30 -26.27
C TYR A 90 6.00 9.26 -26.38
N GLY A 91 6.14 8.15 -25.65
CA GLY A 91 5.24 7.00 -25.72
C GLY A 91 5.75 5.87 -26.61
N PHE A 92 5.22 4.67 -26.37
CA PHE A 92 5.49 3.50 -27.19
C PHE A 92 4.15 2.99 -27.72
N HIS A 93 4.09 2.68 -29.01
CA HIS A 93 2.91 2.07 -29.63
C HIS A 93 2.95 0.53 -29.55
N ASP A 94 4.15 -0.05 -29.44
CA ASP A 94 4.39 -1.48 -29.29
C ASP A 94 4.84 -1.80 -27.85
N GLU A 95 4.01 -2.54 -27.12
CA GLU A 95 4.28 -2.97 -25.75
C GLU A 95 5.44 -3.98 -25.65
N ARG A 96 5.64 -4.83 -26.66
CA ARG A 96 6.75 -5.78 -26.70
C ARG A 96 8.06 -5.02 -26.81
N TYR A 97 8.11 -4.03 -27.71
CA TYR A 97 9.30 -3.19 -27.86
C TYR A 97 9.57 -2.34 -26.60
N PHE A 98 8.52 -1.83 -25.94
CA PHE A 98 8.67 -1.15 -24.65
C PHE A 98 9.26 -2.08 -23.59
N SER A 99 8.77 -3.32 -23.50
CA SER A 99 9.28 -4.33 -22.56
C SER A 99 10.76 -4.65 -22.81
N LEU A 100 11.17 -4.79 -24.07
CA LEU A 100 12.57 -4.99 -24.44
C LEU A 100 13.44 -3.80 -24.02
N LYS A 101 12.95 -2.56 -24.17
CA LYS A 101 13.66 -1.36 -23.71
C LYS A 101 13.78 -1.28 -22.19
N ILE A 102 12.77 -1.74 -21.45
CA ILE A 102 12.86 -1.87 -19.99
C ILE A 102 13.94 -2.88 -19.63
N ILE A 103 13.90 -4.10 -20.19
CA ILE A 103 14.89 -5.16 -19.91
C ILE A 103 16.30 -4.66 -20.22
N GLN A 104 16.51 -4.05 -21.40
CA GLN A 104 17.79 -3.45 -21.79
C GLN A 104 18.30 -2.44 -20.75
N ALA A 105 17.42 -1.63 -20.16
CA ALA A 105 17.81 -0.60 -19.20
C ALA A 105 18.20 -1.14 -17.81
N PHE A 106 17.87 -2.40 -17.49
CA PHE A 106 18.18 -3.06 -16.21
C PHE A 106 19.15 -4.24 -16.34
N ALA A 107 19.60 -4.57 -17.57
CA ALA A 107 20.51 -5.67 -17.84
C ALA A 107 22.01 -5.33 -17.66
N ASN A 108 22.34 -4.10 -17.24
CA ASN A 108 23.70 -3.63 -16.94
C ASN A 108 23.91 -3.47 -15.44
#